data_AF-A0A4Q4MQE8-F1
#
_entry.id   AF-A0A4Q4MQE8-F1
#
_cell.length_a   1.000
_cell.length_b   1.000
_cell.length_c   1.000
_cell.angle_alpha   90.00
_cell.angle_beta   90.00
_cell.angle_gamma   90.00
#
_symmetry.space_group_name_H-M   'P 1'
#
loop_
_entity.id
_entity.type
_entity.pdbx_description
1 polymer ?
#
loop_
_entity_poly.entity_id
_entity_poly.type
_entity_poly.pdbx_seq_one_letter_code
_entity_poly.pdbx_strand_id
1 'polypeptide(L)'
;MYGRIVTPDMENVFTTTDTAFHSSHRRLLSAPLSQSSLKQFEKIVTARTQLAVQKIGEESKKCGAADVLKWWLFMATDIIGELSFGDSFRMLELGKKNQYAEDLGKEAFLSGMRISFPMAIRIAGYFSLPFLREPAAATDRLVSYARASVQRYQKVLEADPQNAPPTLFTKVYRAGEEGMSSQEIVAEA
;
A
#
# COMPACT_ATOMS: atom_id res chain seq x y z
N MET A 1 -18.71 17.52 -7.47
CA MET A 1 -19.20 17.29 -6.09
C MET A 1 -18.49 16.13 -5.37
N TYR A 2 -17.34 15.63 -5.89
CA TYR A 2 -16.63 14.46 -5.32
C TYR A 2 -15.23 14.77 -4.74
N GLY A 3 -14.61 15.90 -5.08
CA GLY A 3 -13.24 16.26 -4.66
C GLY A 3 -13.05 16.69 -3.20
N ARG A 4 -13.96 16.31 -2.27
CA ARG A 4 -13.90 16.74 -0.86
C ARG A 4 -13.82 15.59 0.15
N ILE A 5 -13.65 14.36 -0.35
CA ILE A 5 -13.53 13.14 0.47
C ILE A 5 -12.05 12.81 0.75
N VAL A 6 -11.13 13.38 -0.04
CA VAL A 6 -9.68 13.20 0.06
C VAL A 6 -9.08 14.29 0.94
N THR A 7 -8.04 13.96 1.70
CA THR A 7 -7.16 14.95 2.33
C THR A 7 -6.64 15.91 1.25
N PRO A 8 -6.77 17.24 1.41
CA PRO A 8 -6.49 18.23 0.35
C PRO A 8 -5.10 18.14 -0.30
N ASP A 9 -4.12 17.50 0.35
CA ASP A 9 -2.72 17.47 -0.06
C ASP A 9 -2.24 16.10 -0.58
N MET A 10 -3.13 15.13 -0.87
CA MET A 10 -2.76 13.82 -1.40
C MET A 10 -3.73 13.33 -2.49
N GLU A 11 -3.69 13.98 -3.65
CA GLU A 11 -4.40 13.50 -4.84
C GLU A 11 -3.68 12.30 -5.45
N ASN A 12 -4.43 11.26 -5.84
CA ASN A 12 -3.90 10.05 -6.47
C ASN A 12 -4.82 9.52 -7.57
N VAL A 13 -4.35 8.52 -8.32
CA VAL A 13 -5.06 7.97 -9.48
C VAL A 13 -6.46 7.39 -9.14
N PHE A 14 -6.72 7.01 -7.90
CA PHE A 14 -8.02 6.42 -7.52
C PHE A 14 -9.06 7.46 -7.08
N THR A 15 -8.60 8.62 -6.64
CA THR A 15 -9.45 9.62 -5.99
C THR A 15 -9.61 10.91 -6.79
N THR A 16 -8.70 11.18 -7.73
CA THR A 16 -8.74 12.36 -8.60
C THR A 16 -10.03 12.39 -9.43
N THR A 17 -10.52 13.61 -9.68
CA THR A 17 -11.58 13.85 -10.67
C THR A 17 -11.05 14.50 -11.94
N ASP A 18 -9.75 14.85 -11.98
CA ASP A 18 -9.11 15.43 -13.15
C ASP A 18 -8.65 14.31 -14.11
N THR A 19 -9.18 14.34 -15.32
CA THR A 19 -8.89 13.36 -16.37
C THR A 19 -7.46 13.47 -16.88
N ALA A 20 -6.88 14.68 -16.92
CA ALA A 20 -5.52 14.91 -17.37
C ALA A 20 -4.50 14.37 -16.35
N PHE A 21 -4.68 14.71 -15.07
CA PHE A 21 -3.91 14.16 -13.95
C PHE A 21 -3.97 12.63 -13.94
N HIS A 22 -5.19 12.07 -13.95
CA HIS A 22 -5.39 10.61 -13.96
C HIS A 22 -4.67 9.93 -15.13
N SER A 23 -4.79 10.47 -16.35
CA SER A 23 -4.16 9.90 -17.55
C SER A 23 -2.63 9.89 -17.43
N SER A 24 -2.04 10.98 -16.97
CA SER A 24 -0.59 11.11 -16.78
C SER A 24 -0.07 10.13 -15.73
N HIS A 25 -0.68 10.12 -14.54
CA HIS A 25 -0.29 9.25 -13.43
C HIS A 25 -0.47 7.78 -13.75
N ARG A 26 -1.62 7.40 -14.33
CA ARG A 26 -1.89 6.03 -14.78
C ARG A 26 -0.85 5.55 -15.78
N ARG A 27 -0.42 6.40 -16.73
CA ARG A 27 0.61 6.05 -17.70
C ARG A 27 1.93 5.72 -17.01
N LEU A 28 2.38 6.57 -16.09
CA LEU A 28 3.62 6.38 -15.33
C LEU A 28 3.59 5.11 -14.47
N LEU A 29 2.47 4.83 -13.79
CA LEU A 29 2.29 3.64 -12.94
C LEU A 29 2.10 2.35 -13.74
N SER A 30 1.58 2.42 -14.97
CA SER A 30 1.34 1.23 -15.80
C SER A 30 2.61 0.55 -16.30
N ALA A 31 3.68 1.32 -16.55
CA ALA A 31 4.94 0.81 -17.06
C ALA A 31 5.63 -0.20 -16.11
N PRO A 32 5.81 0.09 -14.81
CA PRO A 32 6.37 -0.88 -13.86
C PRO A 32 5.46 -2.09 -13.59
N LEU A 33 4.15 -1.97 -13.82
CA LEU A 33 3.17 -3.05 -13.69
C LEU A 33 2.98 -3.89 -14.97
N SER A 34 3.72 -3.59 -16.04
CA SER A 34 3.69 -4.38 -17.28
C SER A 34 4.20 -5.80 -17.07
N GLN A 35 3.70 -6.76 -17.87
CA GLN A 35 4.12 -8.16 -17.79
C GLN A 35 5.64 -8.34 -17.92
N SER A 36 6.30 -7.57 -18.79
CA SER A 36 7.75 -7.60 -18.96
C SER A 36 8.50 -7.15 -17.70
N SER A 37 7.99 -6.12 -17.01
CA SER A 37 8.59 -5.64 -15.76
C SER A 37 8.32 -6.60 -14.60
N LEU A 38 7.12 -7.22 -14.55
CA LEU A 38 6.77 -8.16 -13.48
C LEU A 38 7.58 -9.46 -13.49
N LYS A 39 8.11 -9.89 -14.65
CA LYS A 39 8.97 -11.08 -14.75
C LYS A 39 10.17 -11.06 -13.79
N GLN A 40 10.74 -9.88 -13.52
CA GLN A 40 11.88 -9.76 -12.61
C GLN A 40 11.51 -10.12 -11.14
N PHE A 41 10.22 -10.08 -10.81
CA PHE A 41 9.70 -10.34 -9.47
C PHE A 41 9.17 -11.76 -9.27
N GLU A 42 9.20 -12.60 -10.31
CA GLU A 42 8.67 -13.96 -10.29
C GLU A 42 9.25 -14.79 -9.13
N LYS A 43 10.55 -14.65 -8.87
CA LYS A 43 11.23 -15.35 -7.76
C LYS A 43 10.67 -14.95 -6.39
N ILE A 44 10.41 -13.65 -6.18
CA ILE A 44 9.86 -13.12 -4.93
C ILE A 44 8.45 -13.66 -4.73
N VAL A 45 7.59 -13.53 -5.75
CA VAL A 45 6.20 -14.01 -5.71
C VAL A 45 6.14 -15.52 -5.46
N THR A 46 6.98 -16.30 -6.14
CA THR A 46 7.05 -17.75 -5.97
C THR A 46 7.47 -18.14 -4.56
N ALA A 47 8.52 -17.51 -4.02
CA ALA A 47 9.01 -17.78 -2.67
C ALA A 47 7.94 -17.48 -1.60
N ARG A 48 7.26 -16.33 -1.72
CA ARG A 48 6.17 -15.96 -0.79
C ARG A 48 4.96 -16.88 -0.92
N THR A 49 4.62 -17.31 -2.13
CA THR A 49 3.54 -18.27 -2.37
C THR A 49 3.83 -19.62 -1.71
N GLN A 50 5.06 -20.14 -1.89
CA GLN A 50 5.47 -21.40 -1.26
C GLN A 50 5.43 -21.31 0.27
N LEU A 51 5.91 -20.19 0.83
CA LEU A 51 5.84 -19.95 2.27
C LEU A 51 4.39 -19.88 2.77
N ALA A 52 3.48 -19.24 2.03
CA ALA A 52 2.07 -19.19 2.41
C ALA A 52 1.42 -20.57 2.46
N VAL A 53 1.65 -21.40 1.44
CA VAL A 53 1.16 -22.79 1.40
C VAL A 53 1.74 -23.59 2.56
N GLN A 54 3.03 -23.43 2.85
CA GLN A 54 3.66 -24.07 4.00
C GLN A 54 2.97 -23.68 5.31
N LYS A 55 2.74 -22.38 5.54
CA LYS A 55 2.09 -21.88 6.76
C LYS A 55 0.65 -22.35 6.93
N ILE A 56 -0.11 -22.41 5.84
CA ILE A 56 -1.45 -23.01 5.83
C ILE A 56 -1.40 -24.48 6.26
N GLY A 57 -0.44 -25.24 5.73
CA GLY A 57 -0.23 -26.64 6.10
C GLY A 57 0.17 -26.84 7.56
N GLU A 58 1.05 -25.97 8.08
CA GLU A 58 1.47 -25.96 9.49
C GLU A 58 0.28 -25.69 10.44
N GLU A 59 -0.53 -24.67 10.13
CA GLU A 59 -1.71 -24.34 10.95
C GLU A 59 -2.77 -25.45 10.90
N SER A 60 -3.03 -26.00 9.71
CA SER A 60 -3.98 -27.10 9.53
C SER A 60 -3.60 -28.33 10.34
N LYS A 61 -2.31 -28.72 10.34
CA LYS A 61 -1.81 -29.85 11.15
C LYS A 61 -1.93 -29.60 12.65
N LYS A 62 -1.75 -28.35 13.10
CA LYS A 62 -1.78 -28.00 14.51
C LYS A 62 -3.20 -27.86 15.06
N CYS A 63 -4.11 -27.28 14.29
CA CYS A 63 -5.44 -26.87 14.75
C CYS A 63 -6.58 -27.72 14.15
N GLY A 64 -6.29 -28.61 13.20
CA GLY A 64 -7.28 -29.37 12.43
C GLY A 64 -7.96 -28.57 11.31
N ALA A 65 -7.69 -27.27 11.22
CA ALA A 65 -8.17 -26.35 10.19
C ALA A 65 -7.19 -25.17 10.06
N ALA A 66 -7.23 -24.46 8.94
CA ALA A 66 -6.43 -23.27 8.69
C ALA A 66 -7.27 -22.11 8.14
N ASP A 67 -6.94 -20.89 8.55
CA ASP A 67 -7.55 -19.68 8.00
C ASP A 67 -6.81 -19.29 6.71
N VAL A 68 -7.27 -19.86 5.61
CA VAL A 68 -6.67 -19.67 4.28
C VAL A 68 -6.74 -18.21 3.84
N LEU A 69 -7.81 -17.48 4.17
CA LEU A 69 -7.98 -16.07 3.81
C LEU A 69 -6.92 -15.20 4.51
N LYS A 70 -6.67 -15.43 5.80
CA LYS A 70 -5.60 -14.75 6.55
C LYS A 70 -4.24 -14.93 5.89
N TRP A 71 -3.87 -16.15 5.54
CA TRP A 71 -2.55 -16.42 4.95
C TRP A 71 -2.38 -15.81 3.56
N TRP A 72 -3.43 -15.83 2.73
CA TRP A 72 -3.40 -15.14 1.44
C TRP A 72 -3.30 -13.63 1.60
N LEU A 73 -3.99 -13.05 2.58
CA LEU A 73 -3.88 -11.62 2.87
C LEU A 73 -2.45 -11.24 3.32
N PHE A 74 -1.83 -12.04 4.16
CA PHE A 74 -0.43 -11.82 4.58
C PHE A 74 0.51 -11.91 3.40
N MET A 75 0.36 -12.93 2.55
CA MET A 75 1.18 -13.10 1.36
C MET A 75 1.03 -11.93 0.40
N ALA A 76 -0.20 -11.53 0.06
CA ALA A 76 -0.45 -10.44 -0.87
C ALA A 76 0.13 -9.12 -0.36
N THR A 77 -0.06 -8.83 0.93
CA THR A 77 0.45 -7.59 1.54
C THR A 77 1.98 -7.59 1.61
N ASP A 78 2.61 -8.71 1.96
CA ASP A 78 4.07 -8.82 2.00
C ASP A 78 4.68 -8.70 0.58
N ILE A 79 4.06 -9.33 -0.43
CA ILE A 79 4.48 -9.17 -1.84
C ILE A 79 4.38 -7.71 -2.26
N ILE A 80 3.22 -7.06 -2.07
CA ILE A 80 3.03 -5.66 -2.48
C ILE A 80 4.04 -4.76 -1.75
N GLY A 81 4.24 -4.96 -0.45
CA GLY A 81 5.24 -4.20 0.32
C GLY A 81 6.65 -4.37 -0.24
N GLU A 82 7.07 -5.60 -0.51
CA GLU A 82 8.40 -5.91 -1.03
C GLU A 82 8.60 -5.35 -2.44
N LEU A 83 7.59 -5.45 -3.31
CA LEU A 83 7.64 -4.92 -4.67
C LEU A 83 7.57 -3.39 -4.70
N SER A 84 6.85 -2.75 -3.80
CA SER A 84 6.71 -1.29 -3.75
C SER A 84 7.91 -0.62 -3.08
N PHE A 85 8.35 -1.15 -1.93
CA PHE A 85 9.28 -0.47 -1.03
C PHE A 85 10.64 -1.17 -0.87
N GLY A 86 10.80 -2.36 -1.45
CA GLY A 86 12.02 -3.17 -1.30
C GLY A 86 12.16 -3.86 0.06
N ASP A 87 11.14 -3.79 0.92
CA ASP A 87 11.08 -4.48 2.21
C ASP A 87 9.64 -4.99 2.44
N SER A 88 9.51 -6.17 3.03
CA SER A 88 8.21 -6.76 3.33
C SER A 88 7.72 -6.36 4.72
N PHE A 89 6.42 -6.52 4.96
CA PHE A 89 5.82 -6.30 6.27
C PHE A 89 6.03 -7.47 7.25
N ARG A 90 6.61 -8.58 6.76
CA ARG A 90 6.92 -9.82 7.49
C ARG A 90 5.71 -10.45 8.17
N MET A 91 4.50 -10.15 7.69
CA MET A 91 3.27 -10.70 8.28
C MET A 91 3.15 -12.20 8.02
N LEU A 92 3.61 -12.65 6.86
CA LEU A 92 3.57 -14.05 6.47
C LEU A 92 4.53 -14.90 7.31
N GLU A 93 5.73 -14.38 7.58
CA GLU A 93 6.74 -15.04 8.41
C GLU A 93 6.29 -15.11 9.87
N LEU A 94 5.75 -14.01 10.40
CA LEU A 94 5.33 -13.90 11.80
C LEU A 94 3.93 -14.51 12.06
N GLY A 95 3.14 -14.76 11.01
CA GLY A 95 1.77 -15.26 11.12
C GLY A 95 0.81 -14.30 11.85
N LYS A 96 1.13 -13.01 11.90
CA LYS A 96 0.34 -11.98 12.59
C LYS A 96 0.25 -10.70 11.75
N LYS A 97 -0.90 -10.03 11.86
CA LYS A 97 -1.06 -8.67 11.33
C LYS A 97 -0.08 -7.75 12.05
N ASN A 98 0.51 -6.83 11.31
CA ASN A 98 1.21 -5.70 11.90
C ASN A 98 0.28 -4.47 11.95
N GLN A 99 0.72 -3.42 12.64
CA GLN A 99 -0.06 -2.20 12.80
C GLN A 99 -0.47 -1.59 11.45
N TYR A 100 0.40 -1.63 10.45
CA TYR A 100 0.12 -1.11 9.11
C TYR A 100 -1.07 -1.82 8.45
N ALA A 101 -1.10 -3.16 8.45
CA ALA A 101 -2.20 -3.91 7.85
C ALA A 101 -3.51 -3.76 8.63
N GLU A 102 -3.45 -3.55 9.94
CA GLU A 102 -4.62 -3.18 10.74
C GLU A 102 -5.15 -1.80 10.36
N ASP A 103 -4.26 -0.82 10.25
CA ASP A 103 -4.61 0.55 9.88
C ASP A 103 -5.19 0.61 8.46
N LEU A 104 -4.63 -0.14 7.51
CA LEU A 104 -5.14 -0.25 6.15
C LEU A 104 -6.56 -0.82 6.12
N GLY A 105 -6.83 -1.87 6.91
CA GLY A 105 -8.17 -2.45 7.03
C GLY A 105 -9.19 -1.47 7.65
N LYS A 106 -8.77 -0.70 8.66
CA LYS A 106 -9.61 0.33 9.29
C LYS A 106 -9.92 1.48 8.32
N GLU A 107 -8.93 1.90 7.53
CA GLU A 107 -9.11 2.95 6.51
C GLU A 107 -10.14 2.50 5.47
N ALA A 108 -9.98 1.31 4.89
CA ALA A 108 -10.89 0.80 3.85
C ALA A 108 -12.35 0.75 4.35
N PHE A 109 -12.54 0.31 5.60
CA PHE A 109 -13.86 0.31 6.24
C PHE A 109 -14.42 1.73 6.41
N LEU A 110 -13.60 2.67 6.90
CA LEU A 110 -14.02 4.05 7.09
C LEU A 110 -14.34 4.75 5.76
N SER A 111 -13.55 4.50 4.72
CA SER A 111 -13.79 5.01 3.37
C SER A 111 -15.13 4.51 2.83
N GLY A 112 -15.42 3.21 2.98
CA GLY A 112 -16.72 2.64 2.65
C GLY A 112 -17.88 3.29 3.40
N MET A 113 -17.70 3.58 4.71
CA MET A 113 -18.69 4.30 5.50
C MET A 113 -18.88 5.76 5.05
N ARG A 114 -17.80 6.48 4.72
CA ARG A 114 -17.86 7.86 4.21
C ARG A 114 -18.63 7.94 2.90
N ILE A 115 -18.42 6.97 2.02
CA ILE A 115 -19.13 6.87 0.73
C ILE A 115 -20.61 6.54 0.95
N SER A 116 -20.90 5.56 1.80
CA SER A 116 -22.27 5.05 2.01
C SER A 116 -23.14 5.99 2.85
N PHE A 117 -22.55 6.69 3.82
CA PHE A 117 -23.26 7.51 4.81
C PHE A 117 -22.62 8.89 5.03
N PRO A 118 -22.51 9.74 3.98
CA PRO A 118 -21.74 10.98 4.03
C PRO A 118 -22.27 11.98 5.07
N MET A 119 -23.59 12.08 5.25
CA MET A 119 -24.18 13.00 6.23
C MET A 119 -23.96 12.54 7.67
N ALA A 120 -24.05 11.22 7.94
CA ALA A 120 -23.85 10.68 9.28
C ALA A 120 -22.41 10.90 9.76
N ILE A 121 -21.41 10.67 8.90
CA ILE A 121 -20.00 10.92 9.23
C ILE A 121 -19.74 12.41 9.47
N ARG A 122 -20.34 13.31 8.68
CA ARG A 122 -20.19 14.76 8.87
C ARG A 122 -20.76 15.23 10.21
N ILE A 123 -21.94 14.75 10.59
CA ILE A 123 -22.55 15.06 11.89
C ILE A 123 -21.69 14.51 13.02
N ALA A 124 -21.21 13.27 12.91
CA ALA A 124 -20.31 12.67 13.91
C ALA A 124 -18.99 13.46 14.09
N GLY A 125 -18.45 14.02 12.99
CA GLY A 125 -17.26 14.87 13.02
C GLY A 125 -17.47 16.18 13.78
N TYR A 126 -18.66 16.77 13.70
CA TYR A 126 -19.00 17.98 14.46
C TYR A 126 -18.95 17.76 15.98
N PHE A 127 -19.40 16.59 16.45
CA PHE A 127 -19.40 16.23 17.86
C PHE A 127 -18.06 15.68 18.38
N SER A 128 -16.99 15.71 17.57
CA SER A 128 -15.64 15.25 17.95
C SER A 128 -15.63 13.88 18.65
N LEU A 129 -16.46 12.95 18.17
CA LEU A 129 -16.68 11.68 18.85
C LEU A 129 -15.39 10.83 18.88
N PRO A 130 -15.07 10.16 20.00
CA PRO A 130 -13.79 9.49 20.19
C PRO A 130 -13.52 8.37 19.16
N PHE A 131 -14.57 7.77 18.58
CA PHE A 131 -14.41 6.76 17.52
C PHE A 131 -13.87 7.32 16.18
N LEU A 132 -13.85 8.65 15.98
CA LEU A 132 -13.26 9.28 14.80
C LEU A 132 -11.78 9.65 14.97
N ARG A 133 -11.25 9.65 16.21
CA ARG A 133 -9.84 9.93 16.48
C ARG A 133 -8.92 8.79 16.05
N GLU A 134 -9.34 7.56 16.33
CA GLU A 134 -8.55 6.38 15.98
C GLU A 134 -8.38 6.19 14.46
N PRO A 135 -9.42 6.38 13.62
CA PRO A 135 -9.24 6.35 12.17
C PRO A 135 -8.40 7.51 11.62
N ALA A 136 -8.50 8.72 12.17
CA ALA A 136 -7.63 9.83 11.78
C ALA A 136 -6.15 9.51 12.10
N ALA A 137 -5.89 9.00 13.30
CA ALA A 137 -4.55 8.54 13.68
C ALA A 137 -4.07 7.36 12.81
N ALA A 138 -4.95 6.46 12.38
CA ALA A 138 -4.61 5.39 11.45
C ALA A 138 -4.21 5.94 10.06
N THR A 139 -4.94 6.92 9.54
CA THR A 139 -4.57 7.62 8.29
C THR A 139 -3.20 8.29 8.43
N ASP A 140 -2.95 9.01 9.52
CA ASP A 140 -1.64 9.65 9.76
C ASP A 140 -0.50 8.63 9.86
N ARG A 141 -0.75 7.47 10.48
CA ARG A 141 0.21 6.36 10.54
C ARG A 141 0.48 5.78 9.15
N LEU A 142 -0.54 5.53 8.34
CA LEU A 142 -0.37 5.03 6.96
C LEU A 142 0.48 5.98 6.13
N VAL A 143 0.20 7.29 6.17
CA VAL A 143 1.01 8.30 5.47
C VAL A 143 2.44 8.34 5.98
N SER A 144 2.62 8.23 7.29
CA SER A 144 3.95 8.20 7.91
C SER A 144 4.74 6.95 7.47
N TYR A 145 4.07 5.80 7.37
CA TYR A 145 4.67 4.57 6.86
C TYR A 145 5.07 4.70 5.38
N ALA A 146 4.16 5.19 4.52
CA ALA A 146 4.46 5.41 3.10
C ALA A 146 5.67 6.34 2.94
N ARG A 147 5.69 7.47 3.66
CA ARG A 147 6.81 8.43 3.66
C ARG A 147 8.12 7.78 4.12
N ALA A 148 8.10 7.03 5.23
CA ALA A 148 9.29 6.38 5.76
C ALA A 148 9.83 5.29 4.81
N SER A 149 8.94 4.53 4.17
CA SER A 149 9.28 3.49 3.20
C SER A 149 9.88 4.08 1.92
N VAL A 150 9.25 5.13 1.37
CA VAL A 150 9.76 5.91 0.23
C VAL A 150 11.14 6.48 0.53
N GLN A 151 11.31 7.17 1.65
CA GLN A 151 12.59 7.75 2.04
C GLN A 151 13.69 6.70 2.24
N ARG A 152 13.35 5.55 2.82
CA ARG A 152 14.29 4.44 2.99
C ARG A 152 14.78 3.93 1.64
N TYR A 153 13.87 3.74 0.69
CA TYR A 153 14.21 3.28 -0.64
C TYR A 153 15.05 4.31 -1.42
N GLN A 154 14.72 5.60 -1.30
CA GLN A 154 15.53 6.68 -1.87
C GLN A 154 16.98 6.65 -1.38
N LYS A 155 17.20 6.47 -0.06
CA LYS A 155 18.56 6.34 0.49
C LYS A 155 19.32 5.14 -0.07
N VAL A 156 18.64 4.03 -0.33
CA VAL A 156 19.25 2.85 -0.96
C VAL A 156 19.64 3.16 -2.41
N LEU A 157 18.80 3.85 -3.15
CA LEU A 157 19.09 4.30 -4.52
C LEU A 157 20.25 5.29 -4.58
N GLU A 158 20.35 6.21 -3.62
CA GLU A 158 21.44 7.19 -3.54
C GLU A 158 22.78 6.54 -3.16
N ALA A 159 22.75 5.56 -2.25
CA ALA A 159 23.95 4.88 -1.78
C ALA A 159 24.54 3.91 -2.82
N ASP A 160 23.69 3.19 -3.56
CA ASP A 160 24.12 2.29 -4.64
C ASP A 160 23.16 2.35 -5.85
N PRO A 161 23.31 3.35 -6.72
CA PRO A 161 22.43 3.56 -7.86
C PRO A 161 22.39 2.38 -8.86
N GLN A 162 23.44 1.56 -8.90
CA GLN A 162 23.60 0.48 -9.88
C GLN A 162 23.09 -0.87 -9.35
N ASN A 163 23.20 -1.14 -8.05
CA ASN A 163 22.80 -2.43 -7.46
C ASN A 163 21.55 -2.38 -6.58
N ALA A 164 20.87 -1.23 -6.47
CA ALA A 164 19.63 -1.14 -5.71
C ALA A 164 18.59 -2.18 -6.20
N PRO A 165 17.93 -2.92 -5.28
CA PRO A 165 16.89 -3.86 -5.65
C PRO A 165 15.78 -3.17 -6.47
N PRO A 166 15.31 -3.77 -7.56
CA PRO A 166 14.23 -3.20 -8.33
C PRO A 166 12.94 -3.20 -7.49
N THR A 167 12.20 -2.11 -7.56
CA THR A 167 10.84 -1.94 -7.04
C THR A 167 9.95 -1.42 -8.17
N LEU A 168 8.64 -1.40 -7.93
CA LEU A 168 7.66 -0.83 -8.85
C LEU A 168 7.92 0.67 -9.06
N PHE A 169 8.43 1.37 -8.04
CA PHE A 169 8.69 2.80 -8.13
C PHE A 169 10.09 3.15 -8.67
N THR A 170 11.04 2.21 -8.82
CA THR A 170 12.41 2.52 -9.29
C THR A 170 12.43 3.31 -10.60
N LYS A 171 11.62 2.90 -11.57
CA LYS A 171 11.54 3.58 -12.88
C LYS A 171 10.91 4.96 -12.76
N VAL A 172 9.94 5.11 -11.86
CA VAL A 172 9.26 6.38 -11.59
C VAL A 172 10.22 7.36 -10.90
N TYR A 173 11.05 6.88 -9.96
CA TYR A 173 12.11 7.69 -9.33
C TYR A 173 13.20 8.13 -10.33
N ARG A 174 13.63 7.23 -11.21
CA ARG A 174 14.72 7.50 -12.18
C ARG A 174 14.31 8.42 -13.32
N ALA A 175 13.01 8.64 -13.54
CA ALA A 175 12.50 9.47 -14.63
C ALA A 175 12.67 10.99 -14.39
N GLY A 176 13.15 11.42 -13.21
CA GLY A 176 13.48 12.83 -12.96
C GLY A 176 12.28 13.76 -13.14
N GLU A 177 12.43 14.82 -13.95
CA GLU A 177 11.35 15.78 -14.27
C GLU A 177 10.18 15.15 -15.06
N GLU A 178 10.40 14.01 -15.74
CA GLU A 178 9.33 13.25 -16.41
C GLU A 178 8.71 12.17 -15.51
N GLY A 179 9.23 12.02 -14.27
CA GLY A 179 8.77 11.08 -13.26
C GLY A 179 7.75 11.68 -12.30
N MET A 180 7.49 10.96 -11.20
CA MET A 180 6.70 11.49 -10.09
C MET A 180 7.62 12.08 -9.03
N SER A 181 7.22 13.21 -8.46
CA SER A 181 7.85 13.75 -7.26
C SER A 181 7.72 12.80 -6.08
N SER A 182 8.54 12.97 -5.04
CA SER A 182 8.46 12.12 -3.84
C SER A 182 7.13 12.25 -3.11
N GLN A 183 6.45 13.41 -3.22
CA GLN A 183 5.13 13.61 -2.63
C GLN A 183 4.05 12.85 -3.41
N GLU A 184 4.10 12.88 -4.73
CA GLU A 184 3.19 12.11 -5.59
C GLU A 184 3.39 10.60 -5.39
N ILE A 185 4.64 10.13 -5.28
CA ILE A 185 4.91 8.71 -4.99
C ILE A 185 4.36 8.32 -3.62
N VAL A 186 4.46 9.19 -2.60
CA VAL A 186 3.85 8.94 -1.29
C VAL A 186 2.32 8.93 -1.35
N ALA A 187 1.71 9.75 -2.21
CA ALA A 187 0.26 9.77 -2.38
C ALA A 187 -0.29 8.55 -3.15
N GLU A 188 0.52 7.98 -4.04
CA GLU A 188 0.21 6.77 -4.83
C GLU A 188 0.56 5.45 -4.12
N ALA A 189 1.33 5.50 -3.02
CA ALA A 189 1.85 4.35 -2.27
C ALA A 189 0.93 3.91 -1.12
#